data_AF-A0A378LRT9-F1
#
_entry.id   AF-A0A378LRT9-F1
#
_cell.length_a   1.000
_cell.length_b   1.000
_cell.length_c   1.000
_cell.angle_alpha   90.00
_cell.angle_beta   90.00
_cell.angle_gamma   90.00
#
_symmetry.space_group_name_H-M   'P 1'
#
loop_
_entity.id
_entity.type
_entity.pdbx_description
1 polymer ?
#
loop_
_entity_poly.entity_id
_entity_poly.type
_entity_poly.pdbx_seq_one_letter_code
_entity_poly.pdbx_strand_id
1 'polypeptide(L)'
;MLSHITSDPLVRGVFWSVITICLYFVVKKIYRRLDYWWLMPLLLTPFSISGFVLLLHADYQEYLRSTEWLLQFIGPVTVAFAIPIYERRALIRQHWPVLLLGVFAGSFTAILSSWSLSRVVGLDESIRLSMLPRSISSPFAVKVSLDVGGLPELTAIFVIITGILGAIMGELILKFFSFRSPLPAELFLALVPMLRAQHRPIK
;
A
#
# COMPACT_ATOMS: atom_id res chain seq x y z
N MET A 1 16.16 -19.30 33.83
CA MET A 1 14.77 -19.79 33.77
C MET A 1 13.99 -19.27 32.57
N LEU A 2 14.29 -18.08 32.03
CA LEU A 2 13.75 -17.56 30.76
C LEU A 2 14.43 -18.10 29.48
N SER A 3 15.56 -18.81 29.60
CA SER A 3 16.36 -19.31 28.47
C SER A 3 16.03 -20.74 28.01
N HIS A 4 15.25 -21.51 28.78
CA HIS A 4 14.87 -22.89 28.41
C HIS A 4 13.57 -22.97 27.60
N ILE A 5 12.72 -21.94 27.67
CA ILE A 5 11.46 -21.87 26.90
C ILE A 5 11.72 -21.39 25.45
N THR A 6 12.88 -20.80 25.19
CA THR A 6 13.34 -20.31 23.87
C THR A 6 13.93 -21.38 22.96
N SER A 7 13.90 -22.65 23.33
CA SER A 7 14.51 -23.73 22.54
C SER A 7 13.67 -24.08 21.29
N ASP A 8 12.35 -24.00 21.40
CA ASP A 8 11.46 -24.43 20.32
C ASP A 8 11.27 -23.34 19.26
N PRO A 9 11.55 -23.65 17.97
CA PRO A 9 11.34 -22.72 16.85
C PRO A 9 9.91 -22.17 16.80
N LEU A 10 8.94 -22.98 17.22
CA LEU A 10 7.52 -22.63 17.24
C LEU A 10 7.18 -21.57 18.30
N VAL A 11 7.76 -21.66 19.50
CA VAL A 11 7.49 -20.71 20.59
C VAL A 11 8.09 -19.34 20.26
N ARG A 12 9.28 -19.31 19.65
CA ARG A 12 9.89 -18.07 19.14
C ARG A 12 9.07 -17.45 18.01
N GLY A 13 8.57 -18.27 17.07
CA GLY A 13 7.72 -17.81 15.97
C GLY A 13 6.42 -17.15 16.44
N VAL A 14 5.74 -17.78 17.41
CA VAL A 14 4.53 -17.23 18.02
C VAL A 14 4.84 -15.96 18.80
N PHE A 15 5.95 -15.90 19.54
CA PHE A 15 6.35 -14.72 20.30
C PHE A 15 6.58 -13.49 19.41
N TRP A 16 7.38 -13.62 18.34
CA TRP A 16 7.62 -12.54 17.38
C TRP A 16 6.34 -12.14 16.64
N SER A 17 5.51 -13.10 16.25
CA SER A 17 4.22 -12.83 15.60
C SER A 17 3.26 -12.06 16.52
N VAL A 18 3.15 -12.47 17.79
CA VAL A 18 2.32 -11.79 18.79
C VAL A 18 2.85 -10.38 19.04
N ILE A 19 4.17 -10.18 19.11
CA ILE A 19 4.77 -8.84 19.20
C ILE A 19 4.40 -7.99 17.99
N THR A 20 4.56 -8.49 16.77
CA THR A 20 4.21 -7.77 15.54
C THR A 20 2.73 -7.37 15.51
N ILE A 21 1.84 -8.29 15.88
CA ILE A 21 0.39 -8.04 15.94
C ILE A 21 0.06 -7.02 17.04
N CYS A 22 0.65 -7.18 18.23
CA CYS A 22 0.40 -6.28 19.36
C CYS A 22 0.93 -4.87 19.06
N LEU A 23 2.12 -4.76 18.48
CA LEU A 23 2.70 -3.50 18.01
C LEU A 23 1.81 -2.86 16.94
N TYR A 24 1.30 -3.64 15.97
CA TYR A 24 0.34 -3.16 14.98
C TYR A 24 -0.92 -2.60 15.65
N PHE A 25 -1.49 -3.28 16.65
CA PHE A 25 -2.66 -2.78 17.38
C PHE A 25 -2.36 -1.51 18.18
N VAL A 26 -1.19 -1.43 18.82
CA VAL A 26 -0.74 -0.24 19.56
C VAL A 26 -0.59 0.94 18.60
N VAL A 27 0.12 0.76 17.49
CA VAL A 27 0.29 1.76 16.43
C VAL A 27 -1.06 2.17 15.84
N LYS A 28 -1.96 1.21 15.58
CA LYS A 28 -3.31 1.49 15.07
C LYS A 28 -4.16 2.27 16.08
N LYS A 29 -4.03 2.00 17.38
CA LYS A 29 -4.73 2.72 18.45
C LYS A 29 -4.18 4.14 18.63
N ILE A 30 -2.88 4.32 18.46
CA ILE A 30 -2.21 5.63 18.44
C ILE A 30 -2.63 6.42 17.19
N TYR A 31 -2.65 5.79 16.02
CA TYR A 31 -3.13 6.39 14.77
C TYR A 31 -4.58 6.86 14.88
N ARG A 32 -5.46 6.05 15.48
CA ARG A 32 -6.87 6.44 15.73
C ARG A 32 -7.04 7.64 16.69
N ARG A 33 -5.99 8.05 17.40
CA ARG A 33 -6.01 9.19 18.34
C ARG A 33 -5.29 10.41 17.79
N LEU A 34 -4.52 10.27 16.72
CA LEU A 34 -3.68 11.29 16.10
C LEU A 34 -3.99 11.29 14.60
N ASP A 35 -4.95 12.11 14.15
CA ASP A 35 -5.39 12.30 12.74
C ASP A 35 -4.29 12.96 11.87
N TYR A 36 -3.07 12.42 11.87
CA TYR A 36 -1.97 12.92 11.07
C TYR A 36 -1.69 11.98 9.89
N TRP A 37 -1.69 12.54 8.68
CA TRP A 37 -1.41 11.88 7.40
C TRP A 37 -0.10 11.07 7.39
N TRP A 38 0.88 11.44 8.21
CA TRP A 38 2.16 10.74 8.34
C TRP A 38 2.17 9.52 9.28
N LEU A 39 1.16 9.36 10.16
CA LEU A 39 1.09 8.23 11.10
C LEU A 39 0.42 6.99 10.51
N MET A 40 0.32 6.89 9.17
CA MET A 40 -0.23 5.70 8.53
C MET A 40 0.42 4.44 9.12
N PRO A 41 -0.36 3.53 9.73
CA PRO A 41 0.16 2.32 10.35
C PRO A 41 1.07 1.55 9.40
N LEU A 42 0.80 1.65 8.10
CA LEU A 42 1.59 1.11 6.99
C LEU A 42 3.09 1.48 7.04
N LEU A 43 3.46 2.71 7.41
CA LEU A 43 4.87 3.11 7.55
C LEU A 43 5.40 2.88 8.96
N LEU A 44 4.59 3.21 9.96
CA LEU A 44 5.05 3.26 11.34
C LEU A 44 5.33 1.87 11.91
N THR A 45 4.59 0.84 11.47
CA THR A 45 4.82 -0.54 11.92
C THR A 45 6.14 -1.13 11.43
N PRO A 46 6.51 -1.13 10.13
CA PRO A 46 7.82 -1.62 9.72
C PRO A 46 8.96 -0.77 10.29
N PHE A 47 8.82 0.55 10.42
CA PHE A 47 9.85 1.39 11.05
C PHE A 47 10.04 1.08 12.54
N SER A 48 8.94 0.92 13.30
CA SER A 48 9.01 0.59 14.73
C SER A 48 9.57 -0.81 14.96
N ILE A 49 9.22 -1.78 14.11
CA ILE A 49 9.76 -3.15 14.16
C ILE A 49 11.26 -3.14 13.84
N SER A 50 11.68 -2.46 12.76
CA SER A 50 13.11 -2.32 12.42
C SER A 50 13.90 -1.66 13.54
N GLY A 51 13.35 -0.62 14.18
CA GLY A 51 13.96 0.01 15.36
C GLY A 51 14.08 -0.95 16.55
N PHE A 52 13.04 -1.74 16.82
CA PHE A 52 13.04 -2.73 17.90
C PHE A 52 14.04 -3.87 17.66
N VAL A 53 14.13 -4.38 16.43
CA VAL A 53 15.06 -5.47 16.07
C VAL A 53 16.51 -5.01 16.20
N LEU A 54 16.83 -3.77 15.79
CA LEU A 54 18.16 -3.17 15.96
C LEU A 54 18.51 -2.93 17.44
N LEU A 55 17.54 -2.51 18.26
CA LEU A 55 17.72 -2.33 19.71
C LEU A 55 17.93 -3.66 20.46
N LEU A 56 17.27 -4.74 20.02
CA LEU A 56 17.37 -6.06 20.66
C LEU A 56 18.51 -6.96 20.16
N HIS A 57 19.30 -6.55 19.15
CA HIS A 57 20.33 -7.39 18.50
C HIS A 57 19.79 -8.79 18.09
N ALA A 58 18.51 -8.87 17.73
CA ALA A 58 17.89 -10.11 17.31
C ALA A 58 18.32 -10.44 15.87
N ASP A 59 18.54 -11.73 15.58
CA ASP A 59 18.90 -12.18 14.23
C ASP A 59 17.70 -11.95 13.29
N TYR A 60 17.92 -11.13 12.26
CA TYR A 60 16.92 -10.78 11.25
C TYR A 60 16.39 -12.03 10.51
N GLN A 61 17.25 -13.04 10.35
CA GLN A 61 16.90 -14.35 9.77
C GLN A 61 15.83 -15.08 10.61
N GLU A 62 15.83 -14.90 11.93
CA GLU A 62 14.89 -15.55 12.82
C GLU A 62 13.53 -14.85 12.82
N TYR A 63 13.50 -13.52 12.66
CA TYR A 63 12.28 -12.77 12.41
C TYR A 63 11.62 -13.19 11.09
N LEU A 64 12.41 -13.24 10.00
CA LEU A 64 11.96 -13.67 8.66
C LEU A 64 11.27 -15.04 8.70
N ARG A 65 11.89 -16.02 9.37
CA ARG A 65 11.33 -17.37 9.53
C ARG A 65 10.03 -17.36 10.36
N SER A 66 9.94 -16.45 11.32
CA SER A 66 8.78 -16.33 12.22
C SER A 66 7.58 -15.67 11.55
N THR A 67 7.78 -14.84 10.53
CA THR A 67 6.72 -14.09 9.82
C THR A 67 6.36 -14.68 8.45
N GLU A 68 7.02 -15.75 8.02
CA GLU A 68 6.78 -16.40 6.73
C GLU A 68 5.29 -16.79 6.53
N TRP A 69 4.63 -17.23 7.60
CA TRP A 69 3.20 -17.56 7.55
C TRP A 69 2.32 -16.36 7.18
N LEU A 70 2.71 -15.12 7.48
CA LEU A 70 1.99 -13.91 7.03
C LEU A 70 2.10 -13.73 5.51
N LEU A 71 3.23 -14.13 4.90
CA LEU A 71 3.38 -14.08 3.43
C LEU A 71 2.40 -15.05 2.75
N GLN A 72 2.02 -16.16 3.39
CA GLN A 72 1.01 -17.09 2.86
C GLN A 72 -0.38 -16.43 2.77
N PHE A 73 -0.68 -15.43 3.60
CA PHE A 73 -1.93 -14.66 3.53
C PHE A 73 -2.01 -13.70 2.32
N ILE A 74 -0.91 -13.48 1.58
CA ILE A 74 -0.91 -12.67 0.36
C ILE A 74 -1.84 -13.28 -0.70
N GLY A 75 -1.97 -14.61 -0.75
CA GLY A 75 -2.91 -15.31 -1.65
C GLY A 75 -4.36 -14.90 -1.39
N PRO A 76 -4.91 -15.17 -0.19
CA PRO A 76 -6.25 -14.73 0.21
C PRO A 76 -6.48 -13.23 0.04
N VAL A 77 -5.49 -12.39 0.36
CA VAL A 77 -5.58 -10.94 0.15
C VAL A 77 -5.74 -10.61 -1.34
N THR A 78 -4.98 -11.25 -2.22
CA THR A 78 -5.09 -11.07 -3.67
C THR A 78 -6.49 -11.43 -4.19
N VAL A 79 -7.08 -12.51 -3.68
CA VAL A 79 -8.46 -12.91 -4.03
C VAL A 79 -9.47 -11.88 -3.51
N ALA A 80 -9.31 -11.41 -2.28
CA ALA A 80 -10.17 -10.36 -1.72
C ALA A 80 -10.10 -9.05 -2.53
N PHE A 81 -8.93 -8.70 -3.07
CA PHE A 81 -8.76 -7.57 -3.98
C PHE A 81 -9.44 -7.76 -5.34
N ALA A 82 -9.65 -9.00 -5.80
CA ALA A 82 -10.32 -9.26 -7.08
C ALA A 82 -11.83 -9.00 -7.03
N ILE A 83 -12.48 -9.15 -5.86
CA ILE A 83 -13.92 -8.95 -5.67
C ILE A 83 -14.39 -7.55 -6.11
N PRO A 84 -13.86 -6.42 -5.59
CA PRO A 84 -14.32 -5.09 -5.98
C PRO A 84 -14.06 -4.78 -7.46
N ILE A 85 -13.01 -5.36 -8.06
CA ILE A 85 -12.71 -5.23 -9.49
C ILE A 85 -13.80 -5.95 -10.32
N TYR A 86 -14.20 -7.14 -9.88
CA TYR A 86 -15.26 -7.91 -10.54
C TYR A 86 -16.64 -7.23 -10.43
N GLU A 87 -16.96 -6.65 -9.28
CA GLU A 87 -18.21 -5.89 -9.08
C GLU A 87 -18.26 -4.65 -9.98
N ARG A 88 -17.14 -3.93 -10.14
CA ARG A 88 -17.04 -2.73 -10.98
C ARG A 88 -16.65 -3.01 -12.44
N ARG A 89 -16.69 -4.27 -12.90
CA ARG A 89 -16.27 -4.68 -14.26
C ARG A 89 -16.98 -3.92 -15.39
N ALA A 90 -18.25 -3.55 -15.19
CA ALA A 90 -19.02 -2.82 -16.20
C ALA A 90 -18.45 -1.41 -16.42
N LEU A 91 -18.08 -0.71 -15.33
CA LEU A 91 -17.48 0.62 -15.38
C LEU A 91 -16.07 0.58 -15.99
N ILE A 92 -15.29 -0.44 -15.63
CA ILE A 92 -13.96 -0.70 -16.21
C ILE A 92 -14.09 -0.93 -17.72
N ARG A 93 -15.06 -1.75 -18.15
CA ARG A 93 -15.29 -2.04 -19.57
C ARG A 93 -15.75 -0.81 -20.35
N GLN A 94 -16.45 0.13 -19.72
CA GLN A 94 -16.84 1.38 -20.37
C GLN A 94 -15.64 2.32 -20.59
N HIS A 95 -14.66 2.33 -19.68
CA HIS A 95 -13.53 3.27 -19.68
C HIS A 95 -12.17 2.59 -19.94
N TRP A 96 -12.17 1.37 -20.47
CA TRP A 96 -10.97 0.55 -20.65
C TRP A 96 -9.84 1.23 -21.44
N PRO A 97 -10.07 2.04 -22.50
CA PRO A 97 -8.98 2.66 -23.25
C PRO A 97 -8.27 3.74 -22.43
N VAL A 98 -9.04 4.53 -21.66
CA VAL A 98 -8.52 5.58 -20.79
C VAL A 98 -7.72 4.97 -19.64
N LEU A 99 -8.24 3.88 -19.04
CA LEU A 99 -7.53 3.14 -18.00
C LEU A 99 -6.22 2.54 -18.51
N LEU A 100 -6.22 1.93 -19.70
CA LEU A 100 -5.00 1.38 -20.31
C LEU A 100 -3.98 2.48 -20.57
N LEU A 101 -4.39 3.59 -21.19
CA LEU A 101 -3.47 4.68 -21.50
C LEU A 101 -2.86 5.28 -20.22
N GLY A 102 -3.67 5.44 -19.17
CA GLY A 102 -3.21 5.89 -17.85
C GLY A 102 -2.20 4.92 -17.22
N VAL A 103 -2.48 3.61 -17.26
CA VAL A 103 -1.56 2.58 -16.74
C VAL A 103 -0.26 2.54 -17.55
N PHE A 104 -0.33 2.64 -18.87
CA PHE A 104 0.86 2.66 -19.74
C PHE A 104 1.71 3.90 -19.48
N ALA A 105 1.12 5.09 -19.48
CA ALA A 105 1.83 6.33 -19.21
C ALA A 105 2.45 6.31 -17.80
N GLY A 106 1.67 5.95 -16.78
CA GLY A 106 2.14 5.87 -15.40
C GLY A 106 3.25 4.84 -15.21
N SER A 107 3.10 3.65 -15.78
CA SER A 107 4.12 2.59 -15.70
C SER A 107 5.41 3.00 -16.42
N PHE A 108 5.30 3.62 -17.59
CA PHE A 108 6.46 4.10 -18.34
C PHE A 108 7.21 5.19 -17.56
N THR A 109 6.50 6.18 -17.02
CA THR A 109 7.10 7.22 -16.18
C THR A 109 7.74 6.63 -14.92
N ALA A 110 7.09 5.66 -14.27
CA ALA A 110 7.61 5.02 -13.07
C ALA A 110 8.88 4.20 -13.36
N ILE A 111 8.91 3.43 -14.45
CA ILE A 111 10.09 2.66 -14.88
C ILE A 111 11.24 3.62 -15.21
N LEU A 112 10.98 4.66 -15.99
CA LEU A 112 12.00 5.63 -16.41
C LEU A 112 12.61 6.36 -15.21
N SER A 113 11.76 6.78 -14.26
CA SER A 113 12.18 7.42 -13.01
C SER A 113 13.01 6.46 -12.13
N SER A 114 12.57 5.20 -11.99
CA SER A 114 13.30 4.20 -11.20
C SER A 114 14.66 3.89 -11.81
N TRP A 115 14.70 3.69 -13.12
CA TRP A 115 15.91 3.33 -13.84
C TRP A 115 16.94 4.47 -13.80
N SER A 116 16.49 5.71 -13.99
CA SER A 116 17.35 6.90 -13.85
C SER A 116 17.93 7.00 -12.43
N LEU A 117 17.10 6.83 -11.39
CA LEU A 117 17.55 6.89 -10.01
C LEU A 117 18.51 5.73 -9.66
N SER A 118 18.24 4.51 -10.13
CA SER A 118 19.11 3.35 -9.87
C SER A 118 20.51 3.50 -10.47
N ARG A 119 20.64 4.17 -11.62
CA ARG A 119 21.94 4.44 -12.25
C ARG A 119 22.76 5.47 -11.48
N VAL A 120 22.09 6.44 -10.85
CA VAL A 120 22.76 7.46 -10.05
C VAL A 120 23.24 6.90 -8.71
N VAL A 121 22.50 5.95 -8.12
CA VAL A 121 22.77 5.44 -6.76
C VAL A 121 23.68 4.20 -6.74
N GLY A 122 23.85 3.47 -7.85
CA GLY A 122 24.81 2.34 -7.93
C GLY A 122 24.44 1.14 -7.05
N LEU A 123 23.15 0.81 -6.96
CA LEU A 123 22.62 -0.22 -6.05
C LEU A 123 22.97 -1.65 -6.47
N ASP A 124 23.17 -2.50 -5.47
CA ASP A 124 23.38 -3.95 -5.59
C ASP A 124 22.18 -4.67 -6.24
N GLU A 125 22.43 -5.78 -6.92
CA GLU A 125 21.43 -6.45 -7.78
C GLU A 125 20.21 -6.94 -6.98
N SER A 126 20.43 -7.44 -5.77
CA SER A 126 19.38 -7.92 -4.85
C SER A 126 18.39 -6.80 -4.45
N ILE A 127 18.91 -5.61 -4.17
CA ILE A 127 18.13 -4.42 -3.84
C ILE A 127 17.41 -3.91 -5.09
N ARG A 128 18.08 -3.91 -6.23
CA ARG A 128 17.51 -3.51 -7.52
C ARG A 128 16.30 -4.35 -7.90
N LEU A 129 16.41 -5.68 -7.77
CA LEU A 129 15.31 -6.62 -8.04
C LEU A 129 14.13 -6.39 -7.09
N SER A 130 14.38 -6.05 -5.82
CA SER A 130 13.34 -5.73 -4.83
C SER A 130 12.67 -4.37 -5.07
N MET A 131 13.30 -3.47 -5.84
CA MET A 131 12.71 -2.18 -6.22
C MET A 131 11.83 -2.27 -7.47
N LEU A 132 11.97 -3.31 -8.29
CA LEU A 132 11.17 -3.48 -9.51
C LEU A 132 9.65 -3.51 -9.25
N PRO A 133 9.14 -4.21 -8.22
CA PRO A 133 7.71 -4.30 -7.98
C PRO A 133 7.12 -3.07 -7.27
N ARG A 134 7.91 -2.01 -7.00
CA ARG A 134 7.51 -0.86 -6.15
C ARG A 134 6.27 -0.11 -6.61
N SER A 135 5.91 -0.24 -7.89
CA SER A 135 4.81 0.48 -8.54
C SER A 135 3.54 -0.37 -8.65
N ILE A 136 3.60 -1.63 -8.22
CA ILE A 136 2.49 -2.58 -8.23
C ILE A 136 1.77 -2.48 -6.88
N SER A 137 0.45 -2.66 -6.86
CA SER A 137 -0.34 -2.74 -5.62
C SER A 137 0.27 -3.74 -4.63
N SER A 138 0.35 -3.34 -3.36
CA SER A 138 1.05 -4.04 -2.26
C SER A 138 1.04 -5.58 -2.31
N PRO A 139 -0.11 -6.28 -2.38
CA PRO A 139 -0.10 -7.75 -2.39
C PRO A 139 0.53 -8.34 -3.65
N PHE A 140 0.35 -7.70 -4.80
CA PHE A 140 0.92 -8.15 -6.07
C PHE A 140 2.43 -7.88 -6.12
N ALA A 141 2.89 -6.74 -5.58
CA ALA A 141 4.30 -6.40 -5.53
C ALA A 141 5.11 -7.41 -4.72
N VAL A 142 4.62 -7.76 -3.52
CA VAL A 142 5.23 -8.77 -2.64
C VAL A 142 5.29 -10.13 -3.34
N LYS A 143 4.23 -10.53 -4.06
CA LYS A 143 4.21 -11.77 -4.83
C LYS A 143 5.22 -11.76 -5.98
N VAL A 144 5.28 -10.70 -6.77
CA VAL A 144 6.23 -10.57 -7.89
C VAL A 144 7.67 -10.55 -7.38
N SER A 145 7.93 -9.97 -6.21
CA SER A 145 9.26 -10.02 -5.58
C SER A 145 9.71 -11.45 -5.30
N LEU A 146 8.81 -12.32 -4.80
CA LEU A 146 9.10 -13.73 -4.58
C LEU A 146 9.44 -14.43 -5.90
N ASP A 147 8.67 -14.16 -6.95
CA ASP A 147 8.87 -14.77 -8.27
C ASP A 147 10.18 -14.32 -8.96
N VAL A 148 10.61 -13.08 -8.70
CA VAL A 148 11.81 -12.46 -9.31
C VAL A 148 13.07 -12.66 -8.44
N GLY A 149 12.95 -13.30 -7.27
CA GLY A 149 14.07 -13.55 -6.35
C GLY A 149 14.50 -12.32 -5.54
N GLY A 150 13.67 -11.29 -5.45
CA GLY A 150 13.86 -10.13 -4.59
C GLY A 150 13.40 -10.39 -3.15
N LEU A 151 13.83 -9.55 -2.21
CA LEU A 151 13.46 -9.65 -0.80
C LEU A 151 12.06 -9.02 -0.59
N PRO A 152 11.02 -9.82 -0.25
CA PRO A 152 9.64 -9.32 -0.19
C PRO A 152 9.42 -8.25 0.88
N GLU A 153 10.21 -8.29 1.94
CA GLU A 153 10.17 -7.30 3.03
C GLU A 153 10.66 -5.93 2.57
N LEU A 154 11.77 -5.88 1.83
CA LEU A 154 12.27 -4.64 1.23
C LEU A 154 11.28 -4.13 0.17
N THR A 155 10.74 -5.02 -0.64
CA THR A 155 9.71 -4.67 -1.62
C THR A 155 8.50 -4.03 -0.95
N ALA A 156 8.00 -4.59 0.16
CA ALA A 156 6.88 -4.02 0.89
C ALA A 156 7.16 -2.58 1.36
N ILE A 157 8.36 -2.34 1.91
CA ILE A 157 8.78 -0.99 2.35
C ILE A 157 8.81 -0.04 1.16
N PHE A 158 9.43 -0.43 0.05
CA PHE A 158 9.48 0.41 -1.14
C PHE A 158 8.09 0.73 -1.69
N VAL A 159 7.20 -0.26 -1.79
CA VAL A 159 5.82 -0.07 -2.26
C VAL A 159 5.03 0.89 -1.37
N ILE A 160 5.23 0.84 -0.05
CA ILE A 160 4.55 1.73 0.88
C ILE A 160 5.05 3.17 0.70
N ILE A 161 6.37 3.37 0.64
CA ILE A 161 6.97 4.69 0.44
C ILE A 161 6.48 5.30 -0.89
N THR A 162 6.54 4.52 -1.97
CA THR A 162 6.10 4.97 -3.30
C THR A 162 4.59 5.19 -3.36
N GLY A 163 3.80 4.34 -2.71
CA GLY A 163 2.35 4.50 -2.63
C GLY A 163 1.94 5.79 -1.92
N ILE A 164 2.61 6.15 -0.82
CA ILE A 164 2.34 7.39 -0.08
C ILE A 164 2.77 8.61 -0.89
N LEU A 165 3.97 8.60 -1.48
CA LEU A 165 4.41 9.66 -2.38
C LEU A 165 3.45 9.82 -3.56
N GLY A 166 3.01 8.71 -4.16
CA GLY A 166 2.05 8.68 -5.25
C GLY A 166 0.69 9.27 -4.85
N ALA A 167 0.19 8.96 -3.65
CA ALA A 167 -1.05 9.52 -3.13
C ALA A 167 -0.96 11.05 -2.95
N ILE A 168 0.12 11.53 -2.31
CA ILE A 168 0.33 12.98 -2.10
C ILE A 168 0.46 13.71 -3.45
N MET A 169 1.30 13.19 -4.37
CA MET A 169 1.47 13.78 -5.69
C MET A 169 0.18 13.73 -6.51
N GLY A 170 -0.56 12.62 -6.44
CA GLY A 170 -1.85 12.46 -7.10
C GLY A 170 -2.87 13.48 -6.63
N GLU A 171 -2.98 13.71 -5.32
CA GLU A 171 -3.84 14.75 -4.77
C GLU A 171 -3.41 16.15 -5.18
N LEU A 172 -2.10 16.44 -5.22
CA LEU A 172 -1.59 17.73 -5.69
C LEU A 172 -1.93 17.97 -7.16
N ILE A 173 -1.76 16.94 -8.01
CA ILE A 173 -2.09 17.00 -9.44
C ILE A 173 -3.59 17.17 -9.63
N LEU A 174 -4.41 16.37 -8.93
CA LEU A 174 -5.87 16.48 -8.97
C LEU A 174 -6.34 17.85 -8.50
N LYS A 175 -5.75 18.39 -7.42
CA LYS A 175 -6.05 19.75 -6.95
C LYS A 175 -5.68 20.79 -8.00
N PHE A 176 -4.51 20.67 -8.64
CA PHE A 176 -4.08 21.59 -9.71
C PHE A 176 -4.97 21.53 -10.96
N PHE A 177 -5.39 20.32 -11.38
CA PHE A 177 -6.22 20.12 -12.56
C PHE A 177 -7.71 20.37 -12.30
N SER A 178 -8.20 20.13 -11.09
CA SER A 178 -9.59 20.43 -10.70
C SER A 178 -9.89 21.93 -10.75
N PHE A 179 -8.89 22.81 -10.64
CA PHE A 179 -9.07 24.24 -10.90
C PHE A 179 -9.34 24.57 -12.38
N ARG A 180 -9.09 23.64 -13.32
CA ARG A 180 -9.33 23.85 -14.77
C ARG A 180 -10.65 23.28 -15.29
N SER A 181 -11.36 22.49 -14.50
CA SER A 181 -12.72 22.04 -14.82
C SER A 181 -13.66 22.26 -13.63
N PRO A 182 -14.18 23.48 -13.45
CA PRO A 182 -15.38 23.65 -12.67
C PRO A 182 -16.51 23.05 -13.50
N LEU A 183 -16.97 21.86 -13.15
CA LEU A 183 -18.43 21.68 -13.16
C LEU A 183 -18.92 22.62 -12.05
N PRO A 184 -19.53 23.77 -12.39
CA PRO A 184 -19.77 24.80 -11.40
C PRO A 184 -20.68 24.21 -10.33
N ALA A 185 -20.34 24.41 -9.06
CA ALA A 185 -21.26 24.16 -7.95
C ALA A 185 -22.62 24.85 -8.18
N GLU A 186 -22.65 25.87 -9.03
CA GLU A 186 -23.82 26.58 -9.55
C GLU A 186 -24.77 25.69 -10.35
N LEU A 187 -24.27 24.72 -11.14
CA LEU A 187 -25.12 23.77 -11.87
C LEU A 187 -25.82 22.78 -10.91
N PHE A 188 -25.15 22.38 -9.84
CA PHE A 188 -25.74 21.55 -8.79
C PHE A 188 -26.78 22.33 -7.98
N LEU A 189 -26.50 23.58 -7.62
CA LEU A 189 -27.47 24.48 -6.97
C LEU A 189 -28.64 24.85 -7.88
N ALA A 190 -28.47 24.90 -9.20
CA ALA A 190 -29.53 25.15 -10.17
C ALA A 190 -30.49 23.96 -10.36
N LEU A 191 -30.02 22.71 -10.16
CA LEU A 191 -30.84 21.50 -10.33
C LEU A 191 -31.66 21.12 -9.08
N VAL A 192 -31.21 21.51 -7.89
CA VAL A 192 -31.93 21.26 -6.61
C VAL A 192 -33.35 21.88 -6.57
N PRO A 193 -33.59 23.12 -7.03
CA PRO A 193 -34.96 23.67 -7.07
C PRO A 193 -35.84 23.03 -8.16
N MET A 194 -35.27 22.54 -9.28
CA MET A 194 -36.04 21.84 -10.32
C MET A 194 -36.59 20.50 -9.83
N LEU A 195 -35.83 19.73 -9.06
CA LEU A 195 -36.30 18.48 -8.46
C LEU A 195 -37.36 18.71 -7.37
N ARG A 196 -37.31 19.85 -6.67
CA ARG A 196 -38.30 20.22 -5.65
C ARG A 196 -39.62 20.72 -6.26
N ALA A 197 -39.62 21.16 -7.51
CA ALA A 197 -40.84 21.60 -8.21
C ALA A 197 -41.67 20.44 -8.78
N GLN A 198 -41.11 19.23 -8.91
CA GLN A 198 -41.80 18.07 -9.48
C GLN A 198 -42.66 17.29 -8.46
N HIS A 199 -42.60 17.63 -7.18
CA HIS A 199 -43.37 16.99 -6.10
C HIS A 199 -44.50 17.84 -5.51
N ARG A 200 -45.11 18.76 -6.29
CA ARG A 200 -46.40 19.34 -5.87
C ARG A 200 -47.52 18.32 -6.14
N PRO A 201 -48.29 17.89 -5.11
CA PRO A 201 -49.47 17.07 -5.34
C PRO A 201 -50.47 17.89 -6.15
N ILE A 202 -50.88 17.34 -7.28
CA ILE A 202 -52.01 17.81 -8.07
C ILE A 202 -53.25 17.64 -7.18
N LYS A 203 -53.97 18.75 -6.96
CA LYS A 203 -55.19 18.80 -6.15
C LYS A 203 -56.28 17.89 -6.69
#